data_AF-A0A1I0BGP2-F1
#
_entry.id   AF-A0A1I0BGP2-F1
#
_cell.length_a   1.000
_cell.length_b   1.000
_cell.length_c   1.000
_cell.angle_alpha   90.00
_cell.angle_beta   90.00
_cell.angle_gamma   90.00
#
_symmetry.space_group_name_H-M   'P 1'
#
loop_
_entity.id
_entity.type
_entity.pdbx_description
1 polymer ?
#
loop_
_entity_poly.entity_id
_entity_poly.type
_entity_poly.pdbx_seq_one_letter_code
_entity_poly.pdbx_strand_id
1 'polypeptide(L)'
;MDTGLLFPGFGISHLFAALVFYIYFAYSLQVIAAKTQTANVWMAWIPILNLLLMVRICRLSGIALIPFFIPFINIIYAAYIWGEIAFAVNKSKWLGLVILVPIINLVLPGYLAFSD
;
A
#
# COMPACT_ATOMS: atom_id res chain seq x y z
N MET A 1 17.45 -31.58 -9.36
CA MET A 1 17.89 -31.00 -8.08
C MET A 1 16.68 -30.32 -7.47
N ASP A 2 16.12 -30.92 -6.44
CA ASP A 2 14.90 -30.43 -5.80
C ASP A 2 15.29 -29.23 -4.92
N THR A 3 14.85 -28.04 -5.34
CA THR A 3 15.12 -26.77 -4.65
C THR A 3 14.61 -26.76 -3.19
N GLY A 4 13.76 -27.72 -2.82
CA GLY A 4 13.26 -27.92 -1.46
C GLY A 4 14.25 -28.55 -0.46
N LEU A 5 15.32 -29.23 -0.90
CA LEU A 5 16.30 -29.87 -0.02
C LEU A 5 17.54 -29.00 0.30
N LEU A 6 17.84 -28.00 -0.54
CA LEU A 6 18.95 -27.06 -0.30
C LEU A 6 18.56 -25.91 0.64
N PHE A 7 17.26 -25.60 0.75
CA PHE A 7 16.74 -24.55 1.62
C PHE A 7 15.41 -24.98 2.27
N PRO A 8 15.43 -25.87 3.27
CA PRO A 8 14.22 -26.32 3.98
C PRO A 8 13.44 -25.18 4.66
N GLY A 9 14.02 -23.98 4.75
CA GLY A 9 13.37 -22.76 5.25
C GLY A 9 12.76 -21.83 4.20
N PHE A 10 12.97 -22.06 2.89
CA PHE A 10 12.57 -21.10 1.84
C PHE A 10 11.05 -20.90 1.77
N GLY A 11 10.23 -21.94 1.97
CA GLY A 11 8.77 -21.77 1.98
C GLY A 11 8.27 -20.97 3.19
N ILE A 12 8.66 -21.40 4.39
CA ILE A 12 8.12 -20.84 5.65
C ILE A 12 8.65 -19.41 5.91
N SER A 13 9.92 -19.13 5.60
CA SER A 13 10.50 -17.80 5.80
C SER A 13 9.86 -16.74 4.91
N HIS A 14 9.51 -17.09 3.66
CA HIS A 14 8.86 -16.17 2.73
C HIS A 14 7.41 -15.91 3.13
N LEU A 15 6.68 -16.93 3.59
CA LEU A 15 5.33 -16.76 4.13
C LEU A 15 5.33 -15.85 5.37
N PHE A 16 6.30 -16.04 6.27
CA PHE A 16 6.46 -15.19 7.44
C PHE A 16 6.80 -13.74 7.06
N ALA A 17 7.75 -13.53 6.14
CA ALA A 17 8.10 -12.21 5.64
C ALA A 17 6.91 -11.50 4.95
N ALA A 18 6.15 -12.24 4.12
CA ALA A 18 4.94 -11.73 3.48
C ALA A 18 3.87 -11.33 4.50
N LEU A 19 3.69 -12.13 5.57
CA LEU A 19 2.75 -11.82 6.64
C LEU A 19 3.16 -10.56 7.42
N VAL A 20 4.44 -10.44 7.79
CA VAL A 20 4.96 -9.24 8.46
C VAL A 20 4.77 -8.00 7.59
N PHE A 21 5.11 -8.10 6.30
CA PHE A 21 4.91 -7.00 5.36
C PHE A 21 3.43 -6.63 5.20
N TYR A 22 2.55 -7.64 5.12
CA TYR A 22 1.11 -7.43 5.04
C TYR A 22 0.56 -6.69 6.26
N ILE A 23 0.93 -7.12 7.46
CA ILE A 23 0.54 -6.46 8.72
C ILE A 23 1.05 -5.02 8.74
N TYR A 24 2.34 -4.81 8.39
CA TYR A 24 2.93 -3.47 8.30
C TYR A 24 2.16 -2.56 7.33
N PHE A 25 1.85 -3.05 6.13
CA PHE A 25 1.15 -2.28 5.11
C PHE A 25 -0.28 -1.95 5.52
N ALA A 26 -1.04 -2.95 5.96
CA ALA A 26 -2.43 -2.80 6.40
C ALA A 26 -2.52 -1.83 7.60
N TYR A 27 -1.63 -2.00 8.59
CA TYR A 27 -1.61 -1.13 9.75
C TYR A 27 -1.23 0.32 9.38
N SER A 28 -0.23 0.51 8.51
CA SER A 28 0.16 1.84 8.02
C SER A 28 -1.02 2.53 7.31
N LEU A 29 -1.72 1.82 6.44
CA LEU A 29 -2.88 2.36 5.73
C LEU A 29 -4.05 2.69 6.69
N GLN A 30 -4.25 1.88 7.74
CA GLN A 30 -5.21 2.18 8.79
C GLN A 30 -4.86 3.46 9.54
N VAL A 31 -3.59 3.66 9.91
CA VAL A 31 -3.14 4.88 10.59
C VAL A 31 -3.33 6.10 9.68
N ILE A 32 -2.99 6.00 8.40
CA ILE A 32 -3.23 7.06 7.41
C ILE A 32 -4.72 7.39 7.32
N ALA A 33 -5.58 6.38 7.17
CA ALA A 33 -7.04 6.57 7.12
C ALA A 33 -7.58 7.24 8.39
N ALA A 34 -7.04 6.90 9.57
CA ALA A 34 -7.40 7.57 10.82
C ALA A 34 -6.93 9.04 10.84
N LYS A 35 -5.69 9.32 10.40
CA LYS A 35 -5.14 10.68 10.27
C LYS A 35 -5.98 11.56 9.33
N THR A 36 -6.50 10.98 8.25
CA THR A 36 -7.35 11.67 7.26
C THR A 36 -8.83 11.61 7.59
N GLN A 37 -9.21 11.12 8.78
CA GLN A 37 -10.61 10.96 9.23
C GLN A 37 -11.51 10.20 8.23
N THR A 38 -10.93 9.21 7.55
CA THR A 38 -11.64 8.37 6.58
C THR A 38 -12.41 7.27 7.30
N ALA A 39 -13.71 7.13 6.99
CA ALA A 39 -14.55 6.09 7.57
C ALA A 39 -14.15 4.68 7.12
N ASN A 40 -14.52 3.67 7.92
CA ASN A 40 -14.26 2.24 7.66
C ASN A 40 -12.77 1.88 7.58
N VAL A 41 -11.98 2.37 8.54
CA VAL A 41 -10.53 2.13 8.65
C VAL A 41 -10.16 0.65 8.63
N TRP A 42 -11.03 -0.23 9.15
CA TRP A 42 -10.86 -1.69 9.13
C TRP A 42 -10.68 -2.29 7.73
N MET A 43 -11.11 -1.57 6.67
CA MET A 43 -10.96 -1.99 5.27
C MET A 43 -9.48 -2.18 4.87
N ALA A 44 -8.54 -1.60 5.60
CA ALA A 44 -7.11 -1.79 5.37
C ALA A 44 -6.66 -3.27 5.45
N TRP A 45 -7.37 -4.08 6.24
CA TRP A 45 -7.06 -5.49 6.51
C TRP A 45 -7.75 -6.48 5.55
N ILE A 46 -8.47 -6.01 4.55
CA ILE A 46 -9.00 -6.90 3.50
C ILE A 46 -8.32 -6.51 2.18
N PRO A 47 -7.59 -7.42 1.51
CA PRO A 47 -6.76 -7.07 0.35
C PRO A 47 -7.48 -6.31 -0.77
N ILE A 48 -8.76 -6.60 -1.02
CA ILE A 48 -9.54 -5.89 -2.04
C ILE A 48 -10.05 -4.55 -1.50
N LEU A 49 -10.43 -4.50 -0.22
CA LEU A 49 -10.95 -3.28 0.39
C LEU A 49 -9.85 -2.26 0.73
N ASN A 50 -8.58 -2.67 0.81
CA ASN A 50 -7.47 -1.74 1.02
C ASN A 50 -7.34 -0.75 -0.16
N LEU A 51 -7.60 -1.19 -1.40
CA LEU A 51 -7.60 -0.34 -2.58
C LEU A 51 -8.75 0.65 -2.53
N LEU A 52 -9.93 0.19 -2.11
CA LEU A 52 -11.09 1.07 -1.92
C LEU A 52 -10.82 2.10 -0.82
N LEU A 53 -10.14 1.70 0.26
CA LEU A 53 -9.75 2.60 1.34
C LEU A 53 -8.76 3.66 0.85
N MET A 54 -7.75 3.28 0.07
CA MET A 54 -6.81 4.22 -0.57
C MET A 54 -7.54 5.28 -1.40
N VAL A 55 -8.49 4.85 -2.24
CA VAL A 55 -9.33 5.75 -3.05
C VAL A 55 -10.17 6.69 -2.17
N ARG A 56 -10.73 6.18 -1.07
CA ARG A 56 -11.53 6.98 -0.12
C ARG A 56 -10.69 7.99 0.67
N ILE A 57 -9.45 7.65 1.03
CA ILE A 57 -8.51 8.60 1.66
C ILE A 57 -8.31 9.82 0.76
N CYS A 58 -8.20 9.59 -0.55
CA CYS A 58 -8.08 10.65 -1.56
C CYS A 58 -9.41 11.38 -1.87
N ARG A 59 -10.51 11.03 -1.18
CA ARG A 59 -11.87 11.56 -1.44
C ARG A 59 -12.37 11.34 -2.87
N LEU A 60 -11.88 10.28 -3.52
CA LEU A 60 -12.30 9.89 -4.87
C LEU A 60 -13.48 8.91 -4.82
N SER A 61 -14.25 8.83 -5.91
CA SER A 61 -15.34 7.87 -6.05
C SER A 61 -14.81 6.45 -6.27
N GLY A 62 -15.61 5.41 -5.96
CA GLY A 62 -15.21 4.02 -6.16
C GLY A 62 -14.83 3.64 -7.60
N ILE A 63 -15.24 4.45 -8.58
CA ILE A 63 -14.88 4.28 -10.00
C ILE A 63 -13.37 4.43 -10.22
N ALA A 64 -12.69 5.20 -9.36
CA ALA A 64 -11.23 5.32 -9.35
C ALA A 64 -10.49 4.00 -9.06
N LEU A 65 -11.20 2.90 -8.75
CA LEU A 65 -10.61 1.57 -8.70
C LEU A 65 -10.29 0.97 -10.07
N ILE A 66 -11.03 1.36 -11.13
CA ILE A 66 -10.93 0.74 -12.45
C ILE A 66 -9.49 0.72 -13.00
N PRO A 67 -8.69 1.81 -12.92
CA PRO A 67 -7.34 1.82 -13.48
C PRO A 67 -6.37 0.86 -12.79
N PHE A 68 -6.64 0.43 -11.55
CA PHE A 68 -5.80 -0.58 -10.87
C PHE A 68 -5.89 -1.96 -11.54
N PHE A 69 -6.95 -2.25 -12.28
CA PHE A 69 -7.15 -3.52 -12.97
C PHE A 69 -6.65 -3.52 -14.41
N ILE A 70 -6.16 -2.38 -14.91
CA ILE A 70 -5.59 -2.28 -16.25
C ILE A 70 -4.07 -2.46 -16.15
N PRO A 71 -3.49 -3.51 -16.77
CA PRO A 71 -2.05 -3.75 -16.73
C PRO A 71 -1.25 -2.54 -17.25
N PHE A 72 -0.06 -2.33 -16.67
CA PHE A 72 0.86 -1.20 -16.92
C PHE A 72 0.34 0.17 -16.48
N ILE A 73 -0.93 0.48 -16.72
CA ILE A 73 -1.59 1.70 -16.21
C ILE A 73 -1.66 1.68 -14.68
N ASN A 74 -1.91 0.50 -14.09
CA ASN A 74 -1.97 0.32 -12.65
C ASN A 74 -0.72 0.80 -11.91
N ILE A 75 0.48 0.69 -12.50
CA ILE A 75 1.75 1.11 -11.88
C ILE A 75 1.82 2.65 -11.80
N ILE A 76 1.55 3.32 -12.92
CA ILE A 76 1.55 4.79 -12.99
C ILE A 76 0.42 5.34 -12.12
N TYR A 77 -0.74 4.68 -12.15
CA TYR A 77 -1.90 5.08 -11.36
C TYR A 77 -1.67 4.87 -9.86
N ALA A 78 -0.96 3.81 -9.46
CA ALA A 78 -0.57 3.62 -8.06
C ALA A 78 0.33 4.77 -7.57
N ALA A 79 1.29 5.21 -8.39
CA ALA A 79 2.12 6.36 -8.06
C ALA A 79 1.29 7.65 -7.88
N TYR A 80 0.30 7.87 -8.75
CA TYR A 80 -0.66 8.96 -8.62
C TYR A 80 -1.46 8.89 -7.31
N ILE A 81 -2.07 7.74 -7.02
CA ILE A 81 -2.88 7.55 -5.80
C ILE A 81 -2.04 7.74 -4.54
N TRP A 82 -0.82 7.19 -4.48
CA TRP A 82 0.07 7.41 -3.34
C TRP A 82 0.51 8.86 -3.21
N GLY A 83 0.63 9.61 -4.32
CA GLY A 83 0.84 11.06 -4.29
C GLY A 83 -0.35 11.82 -3.70
N GLU A 84 -1.58 11.44 -4.04
CA GLU A 84 -2.78 12.03 -3.45
C GLU A 84 -2.94 11.64 -1.96
N ILE A 85 -2.58 10.41 -1.57
CA ILE A 85 -2.52 10.01 -0.15
C ILE A 85 -1.50 10.87 0.60
N ALA A 86 -0.30 11.06 0.03
CA ALA A 86 0.72 11.92 0.63
C ALA A 86 0.20 13.35 0.83
N PHE A 87 -0.51 13.89 -0.15
CA PHE A 87 -1.15 15.20 -0.05
C PHE A 87 -2.25 15.25 1.03
N ALA A 88 -3.05 14.18 1.16
CA ALA A 88 -4.08 14.08 2.18
C ALA A 88 -3.52 14.08 3.62
N VAL A 89 -2.26 13.65 3.80
CA VAL A 89 -1.53 13.75 5.08
C VAL A 89 -0.57 14.96 5.14
N ASN A 90 -0.81 16.00 4.33
CA ASN A 90 -0.02 17.24 4.29
C ASN A 90 1.48 17.06 3.91
N LYS A 91 1.79 16.06 3.09
CA LYS A 91 3.13 15.83 2.53
C LYS A 91 3.18 16.13 1.02
N SER A 92 4.40 16.16 0.47
CA SER A 92 4.64 16.41 -0.96
C SER A 92 4.05 15.31 -1.85
N LYS A 93 3.30 15.69 -2.90
CA LYS A 93 2.75 14.76 -3.91
C LYS A 93 3.83 13.93 -4.62
N TRP A 94 5.05 14.47 -4.71
CA TRP A 94 6.20 13.79 -5.32
C TRP A 94 6.57 12.48 -4.62
N LEU A 95 6.18 12.30 -3.35
CA LEU A 95 6.37 11.05 -2.64
C LEU A 95 5.64 9.88 -3.29
N GLY A 96 4.60 10.13 -4.08
CA GLY A 96 3.94 9.09 -4.89
C GLY A 96 4.86 8.42 -5.90
N LEU A 97 5.87 9.13 -6.43
CA LEU A 97 6.83 8.54 -7.39
C LEU A 97 7.74 7.49 -6.75
N VAL A 98 7.89 7.50 -5.42
CA VAL A 98 8.67 6.49 -4.69
C VAL A 98 8.13 5.09 -4.93
N ILE A 99 6.83 4.95 -5.23
CA ILE A 99 6.20 3.66 -5.58
C ILE A 99 6.83 2.99 -6.79
N LEU A 100 7.35 3.79 -7.74
CA LEU A 100 7.98 3.28 -8.96
C LEU A 100 9.36 2.67 -8.71
N VAL A 101 9.99 2.96 -7.56
CA VAL A 101 11.28 2.43 -7.19
C VAL A 101 11.08 1.20 -6.31
N PRO A 102 11.43 -0.02 -6.79
CA PRO A 102 11.32 -1.24 -6.00
C PRO A 102 12.10 -1.11 -4.69
N ILE A 103 11.66 -1.83 -3.66
CA ILE A 103 12.26 -1.87 -2.31
C ILE A 103 12.05 -0.58 -1.52
N ILE A 104 12.32 0.59 -2.11
CA ILE A 104 12.10 1.89 -1.46
C ILE A 104 10.59 2.15 -1.27
N ASN A 105 9.77 1.69 -2.20
CA ASN A 105 8.31 1.76 -2.11
C ASN A 105 7.73 1.12 -0.83
N LEU A 106 8.45 0.18 -0.20
CA LEU A 106 8.03 -0.47 1.04
C LEU A 106 8.08 0.48 2.24
N VAL A 107 8.91 1.52 2.19
CA VAL A 107 9.08 2.49 3.30
C VAL A 107 7.99 3.56 3.27
N LEU A 108 7.45 3.88 2.09
CA LEU A 108 6.51 4.99 1.90
C LEU A 108 5.24 4.89 2.77
N PRO A 109 4.53 3.74 2.88
CA PRO A 109 3.35 3.64 3.72
C PRO A 109 3.63 3.99 5.18
N GLY A 110 4.71 3.45 5.76
CA GLY A 110 5.10 3.75 7.13
C GLY A 110 5.59 5.18 7.31
N TYR A 111 6.31 5.74 6.33
CA TYR A 111 6.70 7.14 6.36
C TYR A 111 5.46 8.06 6.44
N LEU A 112 4.47 7.86 5.57
CA LEU A 112 3.24 8.66 5.58
C LEU A 112 2.38 8.41 6.83
N ALA A 113 2.40 7.19 7.37
CA ALA A 113 1.67 6.83 8.58
C ALA A 113 2.27 7.44 9.85
N PHE A 114 3.59 7.39 10.01
CA PHE A 114 4.25 7.65 11.30
C PHE A 114 5.12 8.90 11.33
N SER A 115 5.42 9.52 10.19
CA SER A 115 6.03 10.85 10.20
C SER A 115 4.97 11.94 10.38
N ASP A 116 5.34 12.99 11.11
CA ASP A 116 4.56 14.22 11.29
C ASP A 116 5.03 15.31 10.34
#